data_AF-A0AAW4PF41-F1
#
_entry.id   AF-A0AAW4PF41-F1
#
_cell.length_a   1.000
_cell.length_b   1.000
_cell.length_c   1.000
_cell.angle_alpha   90.00
_cell.angle_beta   90.00
_cell.angle_gamma   90.00
#
_symmetry.space_group_name_H-M   'P 1'
#
loop_
_entity.id
_entity.type
_entity.pdbx_description
1 polymer ?
#
loop_
_entity_poly.entity_id
_entity_poly.type
_entity_poly.pdbx_seq_one_letter_code
_entity_poly.pdbx_strand_id
1 'polypeptide(L)'
;MPNAVIGTPGKTTIFNTIWVNERVKDELPAELIEYLILHEHGHASRSVAVRLKFLVLTVGLAVTTVALLFLTMIVGTTAVFNPMYSLVQGAIVVIIGLVFATFAATGYRQVRWNEELRAERNALRGLGPAEYRRRHDQFERLRNRGIIEQLKRRLFYPTVDEVVGRENPQ
;
A
#
# COMPACT_ATOMS: atom_id res chain seq x y z
N MET A 1 -28.81 15.10 0.79
CA MET A 1 -28.12 13.83 0.45
C MET A 1 -26.89 13.75 1.34
N PRO A 2 -26.81 12.83 2.33
CA PRO A 2 -25.60 12.75 3.13
C PRO A 2 -24.49 12.15 2.29
N ASN A 3 -23.36 12.85 2.24
CA ASN A 3 -22.11 12.48 1.60
C ASN A 3 -21.53 11.18 2.20
N ALA A 4 -22.07 10.02 1.83
CA ALA A 4 -21.55 8.72 2.27
C ALA A 4 -20.27 8.39 1.48
N VAL A 5 -19.17 9.06 1.86
CA VAL A 5 -17.84 8.53 1.58
C VAL A 5 -17.76 7.25 2.40
N ILE A 6 -17.92 6.10 1.75
CA ILE A 6 -17.67 4.81 2.37
C ILE A 6 -16.23 4.89 2.91
N GLY A 7 -16.09 4.94 4.24
CA GLY A 7 -14.80 4.91 4.93
C GLY A 7 -14.09 3.57 4.68
N THR A 8 -13.12 3.20 5.52
CA THR A 8 -12.42 1.91 5.37
C THR A 8 -13.44 0.75 5.42
N PRO A 9 -13.76 0.08 4.29
CA PRO A 9 -14.96 -0.74 4.21
C PRO A 9 -14.77 -2.09 4.91
N GLY A 10 -13.55 -2.59 4.85
CA GLY A 10 -13.06 -3.71 5.64
C GLY A 10 -11.63 -3.43 6.09
N LYS A 11 -11.20 -4.12 7.14
CA LYS A 11 -9.80 -4.14 7.56
C LYS A 11 -9.47 -5.45 8.25
N THR A 12 -8.40 -6.08 7.79
CA THR A 12 -7.80 -7.22 8.47
C THR A 12 -6.87 -6.77 9.59
N THR A 13 -7.05 -7.32 10.78
CA THR A 13 -6.17 -7.11 11.93
C THR A 13 -4.92 -7.99 11.83
N ILE A 14 -3.90 -7.67 12.62
CA ILE A 14 -2.69 -8.50 12.74
C ILE A 14 -2.97 -9.92 13.27
N PHE A 15 -4.16 -10.15 13.84
CA PHE A 15 -4.64 -11.43 14.37
C PHE A 15 -5.52 -12.22 13.39
N ASN A 16 -5.53 -11.86 12.10
CA ASN A 16 -6.39 -12.47 11.07
C ASN A 16 -7.90 -12.27 11.30
N THR A 17 -8.28 -11.28 12.08
CA THR A 17 -9.68 -10.92 12.24
C THR A 17 -10.04 -9.93 11.14
N ILE A 18 -11.07 -10.25 10.36
CA ILE A 18 -11.61 -9.33 9.36
C ILE A 18 -12.68 -8.49 10.06
N TRP A 19 -12.49 -7.18 10.09
CA TRP A 19 -13.51 -6.24 10.53
C TRP A 19 -14.16 -5.66 9.29
N VAL A 20 -15.48 -5.76 9.20
CA VAL A 20 -16.28 -5.12 8.16
C VAL A 20 -17.12 -4.06 8.83
N ASN A 21 -17.09 -2.84 8.29
CA ASN A 21 -17.92 -1.76 8.81
C ASN A 21 -19.39 -2.12 8.56
N GLU A 22 -20.22 -2.09 9.60
CA GLU A 22 -21.63 -2.49 9.51
C GLU A 22 -22.40 -1.67 8.47
N ARG A 23 -22.08 -0.37 8.33
CA ARG A 23 -22.70 0.49 7.30
C ARG A 23 -22.48 0.00 5.87
N VAL A 24 -21.39 -0.72 5.63
CA VAL A 24 -21.08 -1.30 4.31
C VAL A 24 -22.09 -2.39 3.96
N LYS A 25 -22.70 -3.05 4.95
CA LYS A 25 -23.75 -4.04 4.70
C LYS A 25 -25.04 -3.42 4.16
N ASP A 26 -25.31 -2.18 4.57
CA ASP A 26 -26.51 -1.44 4.16
C ASP A 26 -26.27 -0.65 2.86
N GLU A 27 -25.01 -0.25 2.60
CA GLU A 27 -24.64 0.62 1.48
C GLU A 27 -24.15 -0.16 0.23
N LEU A 28 -23.68 -1.40 0.37
CA LEU A 28 -23.18 -2.20 -0.75
C LEU A 28 -24.04 -3.43 -1.06
N PRO A 29 -24.20 -3.79 -2.36
CA PRO A 29 -24.75 -5.09 -2.75
C PRO A 29 -23.99 -6.26 -2.13
N ALA A 30 -24.71 -7.35 -1.82
CA ALA A 30 -24.13 -8.56 -1.21
C ALA A 30 -22.92 -9.12 -2.00
N GLU A 31 -22.97 -9.03 -3.33
CA GLU A 31 -21.86 -9.45 -4.21
C GLU A 31 -20.57 -8.65 -3.99
N LEU A 32 -20.67 -7.36 -3.65
CA LEU A 32 -19.51 -6.51 -3.37
C LEU A 32 -18.99 -6.71 -1.95
N ILE A 33 -19.87 -7.04 -1.01
CA ILE A 33 -19.49 -7.46 0.34
C ILE A 33 -18.71 -8.77 0.27
N GLU A 34 -19.14 -9.73 -0.55
CA GLU A 34 -18.42 -10.98 -0.78
C GLU A 34 -17.04 -10.73 -1.40
N TYR A 35 -16.96 -9.87 -2.42
CA TYR A 35 -15.67 -9.44 -3.00
C TYR A 35 -14.75 -8.82 -1.93
N LEU A 36 -15.27 -7.93 -1.10
CA LEU A 36 -14.53 -7.29 -0.01
C LEU A 36 -14.02 -8.33 1.00
N ILE A 37 -14.87 -9.26 1.42
CA ILE A 37 -14.48 -10.33 2.36
C ILE A 37 -13.39 -11.22 1.76
N LEU A 38 -13.50 -11.58 0.48
CA LEU A 38 -12.46 -12.36 -0.19
C LEU A 38 -11.14 -11.59 -0.30
N HIS A 39 -11.18 -10.29 -0.56
CA HIS A 39 -10.00 -9.44 -0.56
C HIS A 39 -9.35 -9.40 0.84
N GLU A 40 -10.12 -9.13 1.89
CA GLU A 40 -9.64 -9.12 3.28
C GLU A 40 -9.14 -10.50 3.74
N HIS A 41 -9.79 -11.57 3.30
CA HIS A 41 -9.31 -12.93 3.55
C HIS A 41 -7.92 -13.16 2.93
N GLY A 42 -7.63 -12.57 1.77
CA GLY A 42 -6.31 -12.61 1.17
C GLY A 42 -5.23 -11.88 2.00
N HIS A 43 -5.62 -10.89 2.79
CA HIS A 43 -4.74 -10.28 3.80
C HIS A 43 -4.59 -11.19 5.03
N ALA A 44 -5.63 -11.90 5.43
CA ALA A 44 -5.65 -12.76 6.62
C ALA A 44 -4.93 -14.12 6.42
N SER A 45 -4.92 -14.66 5.20
CA SER A 45 -4.40 -15.99 4.87
C SER A 45 -2.86 -16.09 4.80
N ARG A 46 -2.13 -15.11 5.36
CA ARG A 46 -0.67 -15.08 5.34
C ARG A 46 -0.10 -16.20 6.21
N SER A 47 0.87 -16.96 5.71
CA SER A 47 1.71 -17.79 6.59
C SER A 47 2.52 -16.92 7.55
N VAL A 48 2.88 -17.46 8.72
CA VAL A 48 3.69 -16.75 9.73
C VAL A 48 5.00 -16.24 9.12
N ALA A 49 5.67 -17.04 8.28
CA ALA A 49 6.90 -16.65 7.61
C ALA A 49 6.71 -15.43 6.68
N VAL A 50 5.60 -15.38 5.94
CA VAL A 50 5.28 -14.25 5.07
C VAL A 50 4.98 -12.99 5.89
N ARG A 51 4.29 -13.11 7.03
CA ARG A 51 4.05 -11.99 7.95
C ARG A 51 5.34 -11.47 8.54
N LEU A 52 6.20 -12.36 9.02
CA LEU A 52 7.48 -11.98 9.62
C LEU A 52 8.37 -11.28 8.59
N LYS A 53 8.49 -11.84 7.38
CA LYS A 53 9.21 -11.19 6.27
C LYS A 53 8.66 -9.79 5.99
N PHE A 54 7.33 -9.66 5.92
CA PHE A 54 6.69 -8.37 5.67
C PHE A 54 6.95 -7.37 6.80
N LEU A 55 6.82 -7.80 8.06
CA LEU A 55 7.06 -6.96 9.23
C LEU A 55 8.50 -6.49 9.27
N VAL A 56 9.47 -7.41 9.10
CA VAL A 56 10.90 -7.09 9.08
C VAL A 56 11.23 -6.11 7.97
N LEU A 57 10.69 -6.31 6.76
CA LEU A 57 10.90 -5.39 5.65
C LEU A 57 10.30 -4.01 5.92
N THR A 58 9.07 -3.95 6.44
CA THR A 58 8.38 -2.67 6.68
C THR A 58 9.02 -1.90 7.82
N VAL A 59 9.29 -2.57 8.95
CA VAL A 59 9.94 -1.96 10.13
C VAL A 59 11.38 -1.60 9.80
N GLY A 60 12.13 -2.49 9.15
CA GLY A 60 13.51 -2.23 8.74
C GLY A 60 13.61 -1.03 7.82
N LEU A 61 12.69 -0.91 6.85
CA LEU A 61 12.64 0.23 5.95
C LEU A 61 12.21 1.52 6.66
N ALA A 62 11.27 1.46 7.60
CA ALA A 62 10.88 2.61 8.42
C ALA A 62 12.04 3.11 9.29
N VAL A 63 12.72 2.21 10.02
CA VAL A 63 13.89 2.53 10.86
C VAL A 63 15.01 3.11 10.01
N THR A 64 15.31 2.50 8.86
CA THR A 64 16.35 2.98 7.94
C THR A 64 16.03 4.39 7.41
N THR A 65 14.77 4.64 7.04
CA THR A 65 14.31 5.96 6.57
C THR A 65 14.50 7.02 7.66
N VAL A 66 14.07 6.72 8.90
CA VAL A 66 14.21 7.64 10.03
C VAL A 66 15.68 7.92 10.32
N ALA A 67 16.51 6.88 10.44
CA ALA A 67 17.94 7.02 10.72
C ALA A 67 18.64 7.88 9.65
N LEU A 68 18.31 7.67 8.37
CA LEU A 68 18.87 8.44 7.27
C LEU A 68 18.39 9.88 7.26
N LEU A 69 17.12 10.14 7.59
CA LEU A 69 16.61 11.51 7.73
C LEU A 69 17.33 12.26 8.86
N PHE A 70 17.54 11.63 10.01
CA PHE A 70 18.33 12.19 11.10
C PHE A 70 19.79 12.42 10.69
N LEU A 71 20.41 11.47 10.00
CA LEU A 71 21.78 11.62 9.51
C LEU A 71 21.89 12.79 8.53
N THR A 72 20.97 12.90 7.55
CA THR A 72 20.93 14.02 6.60
C THR A 72 20.72 15.35 7.34
N MET A 73 19.85 15.40 8.34
CA MET A 73 19.66 16.59 9.15
C MET A 73 20.90 16.98 9.94
N ILE A 74 21.56 16.03 10.63
CA ILE A 74 22.78 16.29 11.39
C ILE A 74 23.86 16.83 10.45
N VAL A 75 24.12 16.12 9.36
CA VAL A 75 25.18 16.50 8.44
C VAL A 75 24.86 17.81 7.71
N GLY A 76 23.61 18.02 7.30
CA GLY A 76 23.15 19.28 6.70
C GLY A 76 23.29 20.45 7.66
N THR A 77 22.89 20.28 8.92
CA THR A 77 23.04 21.31 9.97
C THR A 77 24.51 21.62 10.21
N THR A 78 25.36 20.60 10.35
CA THR A 78 26.80 20.82 10.53
C THR A 78 27.43 21.50 9.31
N ALA A 79 27.00 21.18 8.08
CA ALA A 79 27.53 21.78 6.87
C ALA A 79 27.14 23.27 6.71
N VAL A 80 25.95 23.65 7.15
CA VAL A 80 25.48 25.06 7.11
C VAL A 80 26.23 25.92 8.14
N PHE A 81 26.51 25.38 9.33
CA PHE A 81 27.10 26.15 10.43
C PHE A 81 28.63 26.04 10.56
N ASN A 82 29.30 25.17 9.79
CA ASN A 82 30.76 25.10 9.76
C ASN A 82 31.35 25.68 8.47
N PRO A 83 32.19 26.73 8.55
CA PRO A 83 32.87 27.31 7.40
C PRO A 83 33.90 26.37 6.75
N MET A 84 34.21 25.24 7.39
CA MET A 84 35.09 24.18 6.89
C MET A 84 34.42 23.26 5.85
N TYR A 85 33.08 23.21 5.80
CA TYR A 85 32.39 22.38 4.83
C TYR A 85 32.20 23.14 3.53
N SER A 86 32.74 22.61 2.43
CA SER A 86 32.52 23.20 1.11
C SER A 86 31.08 22.95 0.65
N LEU A 87 30.55 23.84 -0.19
CA LEU A 87 29.25 23.65 -0.86
C LEU A 87 29.14 22.27 -1.54
N VAL A 88 30.28 21.73 -2.01
CA VAL A 88 30.38 20.39 -2.61
C VAL A 88 30.04 19.29 -1.61
N GLN A 89 30.54 19.37 -0.37
CA GLN A 89 30.25 18.38 0.67
C GLN A 89 28.77 18.44 1.11
N GLY A 90 28.20 19.65 1.22
CA GLY A 90 26.77 19.82 1.46
C GLY A 90 25.91 19.21 0.34
N ALA A 91 26.26 19.46 -0.92
CA ALA A 91 25.56 18.89 -2.08
C ALA A 91 25.63 17.35 -2.10
N ILE A 92 26.79 16.76 -1.81
CA ILE A 92 26.97 15.29 -1.76
C ILE A 92 26.01 14.67 -0.73
N VAL A 93 25.91 15.26 0.46
CA VAL A 93 25.04 14.76 1.54
C VAL A 93 23.57 14.83 1.17
N VAL A 94 23.15 15.94 0.55
CA VAL A 94 21.77 16.09 0.05
C VAL A 94 21.47 15.06 -1.04
N ILE A 95 22.38 14.87 -2.00
CA ILE A 95 22.20 13.88 -3.06
C ILE A 95 22.09 12.47 -2.49
N ILE A 96 23.00 12.10 -1.57
CA ILE A 96 22.95 10.80 -0.89
C ILE A 96 21.61 10.64 -0.16
N GLY A 97 21.19 11.64 0.62
CA GLY A 97 19.90 11.64 1.32
C GLY A 97 18.72 11.44 0.37
N LEU A 98 18.68 12.15 -0.75
CA LEU A 98 17.63 12.03 -1.76
C LEU A 98 17.60 10.65 -2.43
N VAL A 99 18.77 10.11 -2.79
CA VAL A 99 18.90 8.77 -3.36
C VAL A 99 18.33 7.74 -2.39
N PHE A 100 18.75 7.79 -1.12
CA PHE A 100 18.28 6.88 -0.10
C PHE A 100 16.77 7.01 0.19
N ALA A 101 16.27 8.25 0.31
CA ALA A 101 14.84 8.50 0.50
C ALA A 101 14.02 7.92 -0.66
N THR A 102 14.52 8.06 -1.89
CA THR A 102 13.88 7.49 -3.09
C THR A 102 13.87 5.96 -3.06
N PHE A 103 15.00 5.33 -2.70
CA PHE A 103 15.07 3.87 -2.53
C PHE A 103 14.12 3.37 -1.45
N ALA A 104 14.06 4.05 -0.31
CA ALA A 104 13.16 3.68 0.78
C ALA A 104 11.69 3.84 0.37
N ALA A 105 11.31 4.96 -0.23
CA ALA A 105 9.95 5.19 -0.73
C ALA A 105 9.54 4.13 -1.76
N THR A 106 10.45 3.76 -2.66
CA THR A 106 10.24 2.72 -3.67
C THR A 106 10.06 1.34 -3.02
N GLY A 107 10.91 1.00 -2.05
CA GLY A 107 10.80 -0.25 -1.29
C GLY A 107 9.48 -0.35 -0.52
N TYR A 108 9.07 0.73 0.17
CA TYR A 108 7.78 0.80 0.85
C TYR A 108 6.62 0.59 -0.11
N ARG A 109 6.64 1.30 -1.25
CA ARG A 109 5.64 1.18 -2.30
C ARG A 109 5.53 -0.25 -2.80
N GLN A 110 6.66 -0.90 -3.10
CA GLN A 110 6.69 -2.28 -3.57
C GLN A 110 6.11 -3.26 -2.55
N VAL A 111 6.45 -3.06 -1.27
CA VAL A 111 5.97 -3.89 -0.16
C VAL A 111 4.45 -3.78 -0.05
N ARG A 112 3.90 -2.55 -0.04
CA ARG A 112 2.44 -2.32 -0.02
C ARG A 112 1.74 -2.87 -1.26
N TRP A 113 2.31 -2.62 -2.44
CA TRP A 113 1.77 -3.13 -3.71
C TRP A 113 1.66 -4.65 -3.71
N ASN A 114 2.68 -5.35 -3.25
CA ASN A 114 2.68 -6.81 -3.18
C ASN A 114 1.64 -7.36 -2.20
N GLU A 115 1.32 -6.64 -1.12
CA GLU A 115 0.21 -7.02 -0.24
C GLU A 115 -1.12 -6.93 -0.95
N GLU A 116 -1.41 -5.78 -1.56
CA GLU A 116 -2.67 -5.55 -2.26
C GLU A 116 -2.82 -6.54 -3.42
N LEU A 117 -1.74 -6.81 -4.18
CA LEU A 117 -1.74 -7.82 -5.25
C LEU A 117 -2.08 -9.22 -4.73
N ARG A 118 -1.61 -9.61 -3.55
CA ARG A 118 -1.96 -10.90 -2.97
C ARG A 118 -3.44 -10.95 -2.59
N ALA A 119 -3.95 -9.88 -2.00
CA ALA A 119 -5.35 -9.80 -1.60
C ALA A 119 -6.30 -9.83 -2.80
N GLU A 120 -6.00 -9.05 -3.83
CA GLU A 120 -6.77 -9.04 -5.08
C GLU A 120 -6.71 -10.40 -5.80
N ARG A 121 -5.56 -11.10 -5.78
CA ARG A 121 -5.48 -12.47 -6.30
C ARG A 121 -6.31 -13.47 -5.51
N ASN A 122 -6.45 -13.29 -4.20
CA ASN A 122 -7.33 -14.14 -3.41
C ASN A 122 -8.80 -13.96 -3.85
N ALA A 123 -9.21 -12.71 -4.08
CA ALA A 123 -10.53 -12.42 -4.66
C ALA A 123 -10.68 -12.97 -6.08
N LEU A 124 -9.67 -12.82 -6.94
CA LEU A 124 -9.64 -13.38 -8.29
C LEU A 124 -9.82 -14.89 -8.29
N ARG A 125 -9.12 -15.62 -7.41
CA ARG A 125 -9.24 -17.08 -7.29
C ARG A 125 -10.61 -17.54 -6.79
N GLY A 126 -11.22 -16.77 -5.89
CA GLY A 126 -12.55 -17.08 -5.36
C GLY A 126 -13.68 -16.82 -6.36
N LEU A 127 -13.55 -15.81 -7.22
CA LEU A 127 -14.63 -15.36 -8.12
C LEU A 127 -14.43 -15.79 -9.58
N GLY A 128 -13.19 -16.01 -10.00
CA GLY A 128 -12.81 -16.16 -11.40
C GLY A 128 -12.64 -14.81 -12.14
N PRO A 129 -11.97 -14.77 -13.30
CA PRO A 129 -11.55 -13.52 -13.95
C PRO A 129 -12.67 -12.58 -14.37
N ALA A 130 -13.75 -13.11 -14.96
CA ALA A 130 -14.85 -12.28 -15.46
C ALA A 130 -15.66 -11.64 -14.32
N GLU A 131 -15.96 -12.43 -13.29
CA GLU A 131 -16.69 -11.99 -12.10
C GLU A 131 -15.86 -10.99 -11.27
N TYR A 132 -14.57 -11.27 -11.09
CA TYR A 132 -13.63 -10.35 -10.44
C TYR A 132 -13.59 -8.99 -11.13
N ARG A 133 -13.42 -8.97 -12.47
CA ARG A 133 -13.41 -7.72 -13.25
C ARG A 133 -14.70 -6.92 -13.03
N ARG A 134 -15.85 -7.57 -13.14
CA ARG A 134 -17.16 -6.91 -12.97
C ARG A 134 -17.30 -6.30 -11.56
N ARG A 135 -17.03 -7.09 -10.52
CA ARG A 135 -17.18 -6.64 -9.13
C ARG A 135 -16.15 -5.58 -8.73
N HIS A 136 -14.91 -5.70 -9.22
CA HIS A 136 -13.87 -4.68 -9.00
C HIS A 136 -14.28 -3.34 -9.64
N ASP A 137 -14.69 -3.33 -10.91
CA ASP A 137 -15.10 -2.11 -11.60
C ASP A 137 -16.33 -1.45 -10.95
N GLN A 138 -17.27 -2.26 -10.46
CA GLN A 138 -18.46 -1.79 -9.75
C GLN A 138 -18.08 -1.20 -8.38
N PHE A 139 -17.18 -1.85 -7.65
CA PHE A 139 -16.65 -1.36 -6.37
C PHE A 139 -15.86 -0.05 -6.53
N GLU A 140 -15.05 0.07 -7.58
CA GLU A 140 -14.31 1.30 -7.90
C GLU A 140 -15.24 2.45 -8.26
N ARG A 141 -16.33 2.19 -9.00
CA ARG A 141 -17.35 3.20 -9.34
C ARG A 141 -18.11 3.73 -8.13
N LEU A 142 -18.39 2.88 -7.15
CA LEU A 142 -19.10 3.27 -5.93
C LEU A 142 -18.20 4.01 -4.93
N ARG A 143 -16.87 3.83 -5.01
CA ARG A 143 -15.93 4.61 -4.20
C ARG A 143 -15.74 6.01 -4.76
N ASN A 144 -16.41 6.99 -4.17
CA ASN A 144 -16.11 8.40 -4.42
C ASN A 144 -14.74 8.77 -3.80
N ARG A 145 -13.69 8.80 -4.64
CA ARG A 145 -12.32 9.12 -4.20
C ARG A 145 -11.95 10.54 -4.55
N GLY A 146 -11.50 11.28 -3.55
CA GLY A 146 -10.81 12.56 -3.77
C GLY A 146 -9.46 12.37 -4.49
N ILE A 147 -8.89 13.47 -4.99
CA ILE A 147 -7.65 13.50 -5.79
C ILE A 147 -6.49 12.76 -5.10
N ILE A 148 -6.32 12.96 -3.79
CA ILE A 148 -5.25 12.32 -3.01
C ILE A 148 -5.43 10.80 -2.96
N GLU A 149 -6.67 10.32 -2.81
CA GLU A 149 -6.96 8.89 -2.78
C GLU A 149 -6.78 8.22 -4.14
N GLN A 150 -7.10 8.93 -5.23
CA GLN A 150 -6.83 8.46 -6.59
C GLN A 150 -5.33 8.30 -6.83
N LEU A 151 -4.52 9.30 -6.41
CA LEU A 151 -3.07 9.21 -6.49
C LEU A 151 -2.53 8.06 -5.64
N LYS A 152 -3.02 7.91 -4.40
CA LYS A 152 -2.67 6.78 -3.53
C LYS A 152 -3.03 5.45 -4.16
N ARG A 153 -4.20 5.31 -4.79
CA ARG A 153 -4.58 4.08 -5.52
C ARG A 153 -3.55 3.79 -6.60
N ARG A 154 -3.26 4.77 -7.46
CA ARG A 154 -2.33 4.60 -8.58
C ARG A 154 -0.92 4.22 -8.14
N LEU A 155 -0.47 4.73 -7.01
CA LEU A 155 0.87 4.45 -6.49
C LEU A 155 0.96 3.09 -5.79
N PHE A 156 -0.05 2.71 -5.00
CA PHE A 156 0.09 1.61 -4.05
C PHE A 156 -0.77 0.37 -4.36
N TYR A 157 -1.66 0.44 -5.34
CA TYR A 157 -2.58 -0.66 -5.63
C TYR A 157 -2.48 -1.13 -7.08
N PRO A 158 -2.53 -2.45 -7.31
CA PRO A 158 -2.51 -3.02 -8.64
C PRO A 158 -3.78 -2.71 -9.42
N THR A 159 -3.61 -2.55 -10.72
CA THR A 159 -4.71 -2.49 -11.69
C THR A 159 -5.30 -3.88 -11.93
N VAL A 160 -6.55 -3.91 -12.40
CA VAL A 160 -7.26 -5.16 -12.74
C VAL A 160 -6.44 -6.03 -13.69
N ASP A 161 -5.85 -5.44 -14.72
CA ASP A 161 -5.06 -6.16 -15.71
C ASP A 161 -3.75 -6.71 -15.14
N GLU A 162 -3.12 -6.02 -14.19
CA GLU A 162 -1.92 -6.54 -13.50
C GLU A 162 -2.23 -7.72 -12.58
N VAL A 163 -3.43 -7.76 -12.01
CA VAL A 163 -3.90 -8.88 -11.17
C VAL A 163 -4.19 -10.09 -12.06
N VAL A 164 -4.99 -9.91 -13.13
CA VAL A 164 -5.42 -10.99 -14.04
C VAL A 164 -4.27 -11.50 -14.92
N GLY A 165 -3.48 -10.60 -15.50
CA GLY A 165 -2.41 -10.94 -16.44
C GLY A 165 -1.24 -11.70 -15.84
N ARG A 166 -1.09 -11.70 -14.50
CA ARG A 166 -0.04 -12.45 -13.81
C ARG A 166 -0.47 -13.82 -13.25
N GLU A 167 -1.73 -14.22 -13.41
CA GLU A 167 -2.19 -15.59 -13.09
C GLU A 167 -2.19 -16.53 -14.30
N ASN A 168 -2.09 -15.99 -15.53
CA ASN A 168 -1.83 -16.76 -16.75
C ASN A 168 -0.38 -16.52 -17.23
N PRO A 169 0.64 -17.19 -16.66
CA PRO A 169 1.88 -17.35 -17.40
C PRO A 169 1.57 -18.25 -18.61
N GLN A 170 1.68 -17.69 -19.82
CA GLN A 170 1.89 -18.52 -21.00
C GLN A 170 3.18 -19.31 -20.85
#